data_AF-A0A925TVR3-F1
#
_entry.id   AF-A0A925TVR3-F1
#
_cell.length_a   1.000
_cell.length_b   1.000
_cell.length_c   1.000
_cell.angle_alpha   90.00
_cell.angle_beta   90.00
_cell.angle_gamma   90.00
#
_symmetry.space_group_name_H-M   'P 1'
#
loop_
_entity.id
_entity.type
_entity.pdbx_description
1 polymer ?
#
loop_
_entity_poly.entity_id
_entity_poly.type
_entity_poly.pdbx_seq_one_letter_code
_entity_poly.pdbx_strand_id
1 'polypeptide(L)'
;MKMIFILLPVFFFIEIISAQQLTHKEYAKHLKKINQSKEEASVVISLDTIYNKGEAYALFIKVTSAGKDYSVKNLSGNELIYWRFNSYDNPEYTGNIGSVQKNYYYEIIFPANQKRCETEFKTVQQMGDFILENDLIHENGLNEDAVDGLIQAYGNKYSTKRNKPVQVFYGEDSGKEYKLAERDRTKLITLNNNLIEQDNIIIGSIESKTKNEGVVTYFNYTIKLQDGTTIATAKHQNYGAEDIEIKTMKDSKIIRLAKPDYWIDKTIVQYLIDNFYL
;
A
#
# COMPACT_ATOMS: atom_id res chain seq x y z
N MET A 1 70.18 -13.78 -22.26
CA MET A 1 69.16 -12.93 -21.61
C MET A 1 67.82 -13.64 -21.77
N LYS A 2 67.34 -14.33 -20.71
CA LYS A 2 66.08 -15.10 -20.75
C LYS A 2 64.96 -14.22 -20.19
N MET A 3 64.00 -13.86 -21.04
CA MET A 3 62.77 -13.19 -20.63
C MET A 3 61.81 -14.23 -20.05
N ILE A 4 61.51 -14.13 -18.77
CA ILE A 4 60.47 -14.92 -18.10
C ILE A 4 59.21 -14.05 -18.08
N PHE A 5 58.19 -14.45 -18.84
CA PHE A 5 56.84 -13.90 -18.72
C PHE A 5 56.15 -14.57 -17.53
N ILE A 6 55.87 -13.81 -16.48
CA ILE A 6 55.02 -14.24 -15.37
C ILE A 6 53.60 -13.77 -15.71
N LEU A 7 52.73 -14.72 -16.05
CA LEU A 7 51.28 -14.53 -16.12
C LEU A 7 50.75 -14.47 -14.68
N LEU A 8 50.28 -13.31 -14.25
CA LEU A 8 49.50 -13.15 -13.02
C LEU A 8 48.01 -13.26 -13.36
N PRO A 9 47.24 -14.22 -12.81
CA PRO A 9 45.80 -14.18 -12.89
C PRO A 9 45.29 -13.12 -11.89
N VAL A 10 44.76 -12.03 -12.42
CA VAL A 10 44.08 -11.00 -11.64
C VAL A 10 42.67 -11.50 -11.30
N PHE A 11 42.54 -12.18 -10.15
CA PHE A 11 41.25 -12.40 -9.51
C PHE A 11 40.85 -11.13 -8.75
N PHE A 12 39.98 -10.32 -9.33
CA PHE A 12 39.29 -9.27 -8.57
C PHE A 12 38.19 -9.94 -7.73
N PHE A 13 38.51 -10.25 -6.47
CA PHE A 13 37.49 -10.45 -5.43
C PHE A 13 36.95 -9.08 -5.03
N ILE A 14 35.72 -8.77 -5.43
CA ILE A 14 34.95 -7.69 -4.81
C ILE A 14 34.31 -8.31 -3.56
N GLU A 15 34.92 -8.07 -2.40
CA GLU A 15 34.31 -8.36 -1.10
C GLU A 15 33.33 -7.24 -0.75
N ILE A 16 32.03 -7.46 -0.89
CA ILE A 16 31.05 -6.80 -0.01
C ILE A 16 29.89 -7.78 0.27
N ILE A 17 29.48 -7.78 1.54
CA ILE A 17 28.16 -8.10 2.13
C ILE A 17 28.17 -9.34 3.05
N SER A 18 27.97 -9.04 4.35
CA SER A 18 27.48 -9.88 5.46
C SER A 18 27.18 -11.35 5.13
N ALA A 19 28.23 -12.18 5.05
CA ALA A 19 28.08 -13.60 4.77
C ALA A 19 27.59 -14.36 6.01
N GLN A 20 26.32 -14.78 6.01
CA GLN A 20 26.05 -16.12 6.52
C GLN A 20 26.95 -17.05 5.70
N GLN A 21 27.89 -17.75 6.35
CA GLN A 21 28.75 -18.69 5.64
C GLN A 21 27.88 -19.78 5.01
N LEU A 22 27.62 -19.66 3.71
CA LEU A 22 26.91 -20.67 2.94
C LEU A 22 27.67 -21.99 3.08
N THR A 23 26.95 -23.05 3.40
CA THR A 23 27.54 -24.38 3.41
C THR A 23 27.98 -24.75 1.98
N HIS A 24 28.99 -25.63 1.86
CA HIS A 24 29.40 -26.14 0.53
C HIS A 24 28.22 -26.74 -0.26
N LYS A 25 27.25 -27.35 0.45
CA LYS A 25 26.04 -27.90 -0.15
C LYS A 25 25.14 -26.81 -0.74
N GLU A 26 24.95 -25.70 -0.04
CA GLU A 26 24.17 -24.57 -0.54
C GLU A 26 24.86 -23.92 -1.73
N TYR A 27 26.17 -23.68 -1.64
CA TYR A 27 26.96 -23.14 -2.74
C TYR A 27 26.86 -24.00 -4.01
N ALA A 28 26.98 -25.33 -3.87
CA ALA A 28 26.82 -26.26 -5.00
C ALA A 28 25.40 -26.19 -5.61
N LYS A 29 24.35 -26.00 -4.79
CA LYS A 29 22.98 -25.82 -5.27
C LYS A 29 22.82 -24.53 -6.08
N HIS A 30 23.45 -23.44 -5.64
CA HIS A 30 23.45 -22.17 -6.36
C HIS A 30 24.15 -22.29 -7.72
N LEU A 31 25.35 -22.88 -7.76
CA LEU A 31 26.08 -23.11 -9.01
C LEU A 31 25.30 -23.98 -9.99
N LYS A 32 24.66 -25.06 -9.51
CA LYS A 32 23.81 -25.90 -10.36
C LYS A 32 22.67 -25.10 -10.99
N LYS A 33 22.01 -24.22 -10.21
CA LYS A 33 20.92 -23.37 -10.71
C LYS A 33 21.39 -22.40 -11.79
N ILE A 34 22.58 -21.80 -11.62
CA ILE A 34 23.17 -20.87 -12.58
C ILE A 34 23.56 -21.60 -13.88
N ASN A 35 24.19 -22.77 -13.78
CA ASN A 35 24.55 -23.57 -14.96
C ASN A 35 23.31 -24.02 -15.73
N GLN A 36 22.24 -24.42 -15.03
CA GLN A 36 20.97 -24.77 -15.67
C GLN A 36 20.37 -23.56 -16.41
N SER A 37 20.41 -22.36 -15.81
CA SER A 37 19.98 -21.12 -16.49
C SER A 37 20.77 -20.84 -17.77
N LYS A 38 22.07 -21.15 -17.79
CA LYS A 38 22.91 -21.04 -18.99
C LYS A 38 22.47 -21.98 -20.10
N GLU A 39 22.21 -23.24 -19.75
CA GLU A 39 21.79 -24.27 -20.71
C GLU A 39 20.38 -23.99 -21.27
N GLU A 40 19.47 -23.55 -20.41
CA GLU A 40 18.06 -23.26 -20.78
C GLU A 40 17.87 -21.85 -21.36
N ALA A 41 18.93 -21.04 -21.40
CA ALA A 41 18.88 -19.63 -21.76
C ALA A 41 17.79 -18.85 -20.99
N SER A 42 17.63 -19.15 -19.70
CA SER A 42 16.56 -18.65 -18.84
C SER A 42 17.06 -17.67 -17.78
N VAL A 43 16.12 -16.95 -17.16
CA VAL A 43 16.39 -16.06 -16.03
C VAL A 43 16.28 -16.83 -14.72
N VAL A 44 17.23 -16.65 -13.82
CA VAL A 44 17.14 -17.21 -12.46
C VAL A 44 17.60 -16.21 -11.42
N ILE A 45 16.90 -16.19 -10.27
CA ILE A 45 17.42 -15.50 -9.08
C ILE A 45 18.09 -16.51 -8.16
N SER A 46 19.34 -16.27 -7.82
CA SER A 46 20.14 -17.12 -6.95
C SER A 46 20.87 -16.25 -5.94
N LEU A 47 20.71 -16.56 -4.65
CA LEU A 47 21.11 -15.68 -3.55
C LEU A 47 20.43 -14.31 -3.70
N ASP A 48 21.22 -13.28 -3.97
CA ASP A 48 20.85 -11.88 -4.13
C ASP A 48 21.13 -11.38 -5.55
N THR A 49 21.27 -12.27 -6.53
CA THR A 49 21.66 -11.92 -7.89
C THR A 49 20.67 -12.50 -8.91
N ILE A 50 20.26 -11.67 -9.85
CA ILE A 50 19.58 -12.06 -11.08
C ILE A 50 20.65 -12.52 -12.07
N TYR A 51 20.50 -13.73 -12.58
CA TYR A 51 21.30 -14.28 -13.67
C TYR A 51 20.44 -14.39 -14.93
N ASN A 52 21.01 -13.99 -16.05
CA ASN A 52 20.43 -14.15 -17.38
C ASN A 52 21.33 -15.06 -18.21
N LYS A 53 20.83 -16.24 -18.58
CA LYS A 53 21.62 -17.23 -19.34
C LYS A 53 22.96 -17.56 -18.63
N GLY A 54 22.91 -17.68 -17.31
CA GLY A 54 24.08 -17.95 -16.46
C GLY A 54 25.00 -16.77 -16.17
N GLU A 55 24.80 -15.61 -16.80
CA GLU A 55 25.61 -14.41 -16.56
C GLU A 55 24.94 -13.51 -15.50
N ALA A 56 25.72 -12.96 -14.58
CA ALA A 56 25.20 -12.04 -13.57
C ALA A 56 24.71 -10.75 -14.25
N TYR A 57 23.48 -10.36 -13.94
CA TYR A 57 22.80 -9.24 -14.61
C TYR A 57 22.57 -8.06 -13.66
N ALA A 58 22.02 -8.32 -12.48
CA ALA A 58 21.73 -7.30 -11.47
C ALA A 58 21.66 -7.92 -10.07
N LEU A 59 21.88 -7.12 -9.04
CA LEU A 59 21.61 -7.52 -7.66
C LEU A 59 20.12 -7.35 -7.36
N PHE A 60 19.52 -8.31 -6.67
CA PHE A 60 18.14 -8.36 -6.25
C PHE A 60 18.06 -8.61 -4.75
N ILE A 61 17.90 -7.51 -4.01
CA ILE A 61 18.09 -7.47 -2.56
C ILE A 61 16.74 -7.27 -1.88
N LYS A 62 16.41 -8.16 -0.95
CA LYS A 62 15.26 -7.95 -0.07
C LYS A 62 15.57 -6.83 0.93
N VAL A 63 14.73 -5.79 0.97
CA VAL A 63 15.02 -4.56 1.75
C VAL A 63 14.91 -4.82 3.26
N THR A 64 13.94 -5.63 3.68
CA THR A 64 13.81 -6.06 5.08
C THR A 64 13.47 -7.54 5.16
N SER A 65 13.92 -8.21 6.23
CA SER A 65 13.69 -9.65 6.43
C SER A 65 12.20 -10.00 6.53
N ALA A 66 11.41 -9.15 7.20
CA ALA A 66 9.97 -9.33 7.39
C ALA A 66 9.10 -8.74 6.26
N GLY A 67 9.61 -7.76 5.50
CA GLY A 67 8.87 -7.09 4.44
C GLY A 67 8.76 -7.92 3.16
N LYS A 68 8.08 -7.33 2.17
CA LYS A 68 8.02 -7.85 0.79
C LYS A 68 8.60 -6.84 -0.20
N ASP A 69 9.38 -5.88 0.28
CA ASP A 69 10.00 -4.87 -0.56
C ASP A 69 11.36 -5.36 -1.07
N TYR A 70 11.67 -5.01 -2.32
CA TYR A 70 12.90 -5.43 -3.00
C TYR A 70 13.58 -4.24 -3.68
N SER A 71 14.90 -4.26 -3.67
CA SER A 71 15.77 -3.30 -4.33
C SER A 71 16.54 -4.04 -5.43
N VAL A 72 16.49 -3.52 -6.64
CA VAL A 72 17.27 -3.99 -7.78
C VAL A 72 18.38 -3.00 -8.02
N LYS A 73 19.62 -3.49 -8.03
CA LYS A 73 20.81 -2.68 -8.19
C LYS A 73 21.65 -3.18 -9.36
N ASN A 74 22.42 -2.30 -9.97
CA ASN A 74 23.47 -2.76 -10.87
C ASN A 74 24.54 -3.53 -10.07
N LEU A 75 25.45 -4.22 -10.77
CA LEU A 75 26.50 -5.02 -10.13
C LEU A 75 27.51 -4.17 -9.34
N SER A 76 27.53 -2.84 -9.53
CA SER A 76 28.30 -1.89 -8.73
C SER A 76 27.59 -1.46 -7.43
N GLY A 77 26.34 -1.89 -7.21
CA GLY A 77 25.56 -1.57 -6.02
C GLY A 77 24.74 -0.29 -6.09
N ASN A 78 24.61 0.35 -7.26
CA ASN A 78 23.72 1.50 -7.44
C ASN A 78 22.28 1.03 -7.64
N GLU A 79 21.34 1.58 -6.87
CA GLU A 79 19.93 1.23 -6.98
C GLU A 79 19.31 1.76 -8.27
N LEU A 80 18.65 0.86 -9.02
CA LEU A 80 18.00 1.15 -10.29
C LEU A 80 16.48 1.06 -10.18
N ILE A 81 15.97 0.08 -9.44
CA ILE A 81 14.53 -0.19 -9.32
C ILE A 81 14.20 -0.55 -7.88
N TYR A 82 13.12 0.00 -7.35
CA TYR A 82 12.58 -0.35 -6.04
C TYR A 82 11.16 -0.89 -6.18
N TRP A 83 10.93 -2.09 -5.68
CA TRP A 83 9.63 -2.76 -5.65
C TRP A 83 9.04 -2.60 -4.25
N ARG A 84 8.01 -1.76 -4.12
CA ARG A 84 7.25 -1.58 -2.89
C ARG A 84 6.02 -2.46 -2.90
N PHE A 85 5.89 -3.34 -1.92
CA PHE A 85 4.68 -4.13 -1.74
C PHE A 85 3.58 -3.26 -1.16
N ASN A 86 2.41 -3.29 -1.81
CA ASN A 86 1.23 -2.59 -1.33
C ASN A 86 0.03 -3.55 -1.29
N SER A 87 -0.93 -3.21 -0.42
CA SER A 87 -2.20 -3.91 -0.36
C SER A 87 -3.33 -2.94 -0.06
N TYR A 88 -4.51 -3.20 -0.61
CA TYR A 88 -5.74 -2.51 -0.22
C TYR A 88 -6.90 -3.49 -0.14
N ASP A 89 -7.87 -3.14 0.67
CA ASP A 89 -9.12 -3.87 0.84
C ASP A 89 -9.98 -3.73 -0.42
N ASN A 90 -10.40 -4.85 -1.02
CA ASN A 90 -11.24 -4.83 -2.22
C ASN A 90 -12.70 -4.56 -1.82
N PRO A 91 -13.26 -3.38 -2.15
CA PRO A 91 -14.62 -3.03 -1.75
C PRO A 91 -15.69 -3.83 -2.51
N GLU A 92 -15.35 -4.43 -3.65
CA GLU A 92 -16.29 -5.22 -4.48
C GLU A 92 -16.60 -6.60 -3.87
N TYR A 93 -15.81 -7.04 -2.89
CA TYR A 93 -15.96 -8.33 -2.22
C TYR A 93 -16.36 -8.14 -0.75
N THR A 94 -17.59 -7.70 -0.52
CA THR A 94 -18.27 -7.86 0.77
C THR A 94 -19.00 -9.20 0.81
N GLY A 95 -18.26 -10.29 0.65
CA GLY A 95 -18.78 -11.63 0.93
C GLY A 95 -18.88 -11.82 2.45
N ASN A 96 -19.96 -12.46 2.90
CA ASN A 96 -20.28 -12.89 4.27
C ASN A 96 -19.28 -12.52 5.38
N ILE A 97 -19.71 -11.65 6.29
CA ILE A 97 -19.23 -11.45 7.67
C ILE A 97 -17.78 -11.92 7.93
N GLY A 98 -16.83 -10.99 7.80
CA GLY A 98 -15.53 -11.08 8.49
C GLY A 98 -14.27 -11.25 7.63
N SER A 99 -14.36 -11.44 6.31
CA SER A 99 -13.17 -11.50 5.45
C SER A 99 -13.20 -10.42 4.36
N VAL A 100 -12.43 -9.34 4.59
CA VAL A 100 -12.16 -8.37 3.54
C VAL A 100 -11.09 -8.96 2.63
N GLN A 101 -11.44 -9.23 1.37
CA GLN A 101 -10.46 -9.72 0.40
C GLN A 101 -9.48 -8.59 0.08
N LYS A 102 -8.19 -8.85 0.25
CA LYS A 102 -7.14 -7.87 -0.08
C LYS A 102 -6.66 -8.05 -1.51
N ASN A 103 -6.53 -6.93 -2.22
CA ASN A 103 -5.76 -6.84 -3.44
C ASN A 103 -4.30 -6.56 -3.09
N TYR A 104 -3.39 -7.39 -3.62
CA TYR A 104 -1.96 -7.24 -3.43
C TYR A 104 -1.31 -6.84 -4.75
N TYR A 105 -0.39 -5.89 -4.70
CA TYR A 105 0.29 -5.37 -5.87
C TYR A 105 1.67 -4.82 -5.51
N TYR A 106 2.48 -4.54 -6.52
CA TYR A 106 3.75 -3.85 -6.37
C TYR A 106 3.70 -2.50 -7.05
N GLU A 107 4.17 -1.46 -6.34
CA GLU A 107 4.58 -0.20 -6.94
C GLU A 107 6.06 -0.33 -7.31
N ILE A 108 6.38 -0.11 -8.58
CA ILE A 108 7.74 -0.11 -9.12
C ILE A 108 8.18 1.35 -9.21
N ILE A 109 9.27 1.68 -8.54
CA ILE A 109 9.83 3.03 -8.45
C ILE A 109 11.22 3.03 -9.08
N PHE A 110 11.49 3.99 -9.95
CA PHE A 110 12.80 4.19 -10.57
C PHE A 110 13.51 5.37 -9.88
N PRO A 111 14.44 5.14 -8.93
CA PRO A 111 14.92 6.20 -8.04
C PRO A 111 15.61 7.37 -8.76
N ALA A 112 16.27 7.10 -9.89
CA ALA A 112 17.00 8.11 -10.66
C ALA A 112 16.10 9.24 -11.18
N ASN A 113 14.86 8.92 -11.57
CA ASN A 113 13.92 9.86 -12.19
C ASN A 113 12.58 10.00 -11.43
N GLN A 114 12.41 9.24 -10.33
CA GLN A 114 11.20 9.20 -9.49
C GLN A 114 9.92 8.77 -10.24
N LYS A 115 10.07 8.23 -11.47
CA LYS A 115 8.95 7.65 -12.20
C LYS A 115 8.48 6.38 -11.49
N ARG A 116 7.19 6.09 -11.63
CA ARG A 116 6.55 4.95 -10.99
C ARG A 116 5.46 4.33 -11.85
N CYS A 117 5.25 3.04 -11.67
CA CYS A 117 4.12 2.30 -12.21
C CYS A 117 3.74 1.16 -11.27
N GLU A 118 2.66 0.45 -11.58
CA GLU A 118 2.13 -0.60 -10.71
C GLU A 118 1.84 -1.89 -11.46
N THR A 119 2.21 -3.01 -10.86
CA THR A 119 1.91 -4.34 -11.38
C THR A 119 1.21 -5.18 -10.31
N GLU A 120 0.49 -6.21 -10.75
CA GLU A 120 0.00 -7.26 -9.87
C GLU A 120 1.11 -7.88 -9.02
N PHE A 121 0.71 -8.56 -7.94
CA PHE A 121 1.64 -9.32 -7.13
C PHE A 121 2.45 -10.32 -7.97
N LYS A 122 3.78 -10.25 -7.84
CA LYS A 122 4.73 -11.18 -8.45
C LYS A 122 5.52 -11.93 -7.38
N THR A 123 5.85 -13.18 -7.67
CA THR A 123 6.89 -13.90 -6.94
C THR A 123 8.26 -13.34 -7.29
N VAL A 124 9.29 -13.62 -6.47
CA VAL A 124 10.66 -13.15 -6.70
C VAL A 124 11.16 -13.51 -8.10
N GLN A 125 10.98 -14.76 -8.53
CA GLN A 125 11.40 -15.19 -9.87
C GLN A 125 10.69 -14.39 -10.97
N GLN A 126 9.37 -14.21 -10.86
CA GLN A 126 8.59 -13.41 -11.83
C GLN A 126 9.01 -11.94 -11.88
N MET A 127 9.58 -11.38 -10.81
CA MET A 127 10.15 -10.02 -10.84
C MET A 127 11.43 -9.99 -11.67
N GLY A 128 12.30 -10.99 -11.53
CA GLY A 128 13.49 -11.14 -12.36
C GLY A 128 13.13 -11.28 -13.84
N ASP A 129 12.17 -12.16 -14.14
CA ASP A 129 11.66 -12.35 -15.50
C ASP A 129 11.10 -11.03 -16.06
N PHE A 130 10.29 -10.33 -15.28
CA PHE A 130 9.69 -9.05 -15.67
C PHE A 130 10.71 -7.97 -16.03
N ILE A 131 11.82 -7.87 -15.27
CA ILE A 131 12.88 -6.88 -15.53
C ILE A 131 13.52 -7.12 -16.91
N LEU A 132 13.76 -8.38 -17.25
CA LEU A 132 14.40 -8.76 -18.50
C LEU A 132 13.46 -8.75 -19.70
N GLU A 133 12.22 -9.22 -19.53
CA GLU A 133 11.19 -9.21 -20.57
C GLU A 133 10.86 -7.78 -21.04
N ASN A 134 10.99 -6.80 -20.14
CA ASN A 134 10.78 -5.39 -20.44
C ASN A 134 12.11 -4.63 -20.67
N ASP A 135 13.26 -5.31 -20.76
CA ASP A 135 14.57 -4.72 -21.02
C ASP A 135 14.90 -3.49 -20.15
N LEU A 136 14.56 -3.53 -18.85
CA LEU A 136 14.60 -2.32 -18.00
C LEU A 136 16.01 -1.88 -17.62
N ILE A 137 17.01 -2.74 -17.77
CA ILE A 137 18.40 -2.47 -17.38
C ILE A 137 19.33 -2.68 -18.58
N HIS A 138 20.12 -1.67 -18.92
CA HIS A 138 21.08 -1.68 -20.02
C HIS A 138 22.43 -1.11 -19.58
N GLU A 139 23.55 -1.78 -19.90
CA GLU A 139 24.92 -1.30 -19.68
C GLU A 139 25.20 -0.69 -18.28
N ASN A 140 24.60 -1.27 -17.23
CA ASN A 140 24.66 -0.86 -15.81
C ASN A 140 23.75 0.29 -15.37
N GLY A 141 22.87 0.78 -16.24
CA GLY A 141 21.85 1.79 -15.95
C GLY A 141 20.43 1.33 -16.29
N LEU A 142 19.47 2.24 -16.19
CA LEU A 142 18.12 2.02 -16.68
C LEU A 142 18.06 2.23 -18.20
N ASN A 143 17.28 1.41 -18.88
CA ASN A 143 16.84 1.70 -20.24
C ASN A 143 15.63 2.66 -20.16
N GLU A 144 15.87 3.97 -20.30
CA GLU A 144 14.84 4.99 -20.09
C GLU A 144 13.65 4.87 -21.06
N ASP A 145 13.89 4.47 -22.31
CA ASP A 145 12.83 4.26 -23.31
C ASP A 145 11.91 3.09 -22.89
N ALA A 146 12.50 2.02 -22.38
CA ALA A 146 11.75 0.87 -21.86
C ALA A 146 10.98 1.23 -20.59
N VAL A 147 11.58 2.03 -19.70
CA VAL A 147 10.92 2.55 -18.50
C VAL A 147 9.69 3.38 -18.89
N ASP A 148 9.81 4.28 -19.87
CA ASP A 148 8.70 5.11 -20.33
C ASP A 148 7.58 4.28 -20.97
N GLY A 149 7.94 3.29 -21.79
CA GLY A 149 6.99 2.32 -22.34
C GLY A 149 6.25 1.53 -21.24
N LEU A 150 6.98 1.10 -20.20
CA LEU A 150 6.41 0.38 -19.07
C LEU A 150 5.41 1.25 -18.29
N ILE A 151 5.76 2.50 -18.02
CA ILE A 151 4.88 3.43 -17.32
C ILE A 151 3.62 3.70 -18.12
N GLN A 152 3.72 3.83 -19.44
CA GLN A 152 2.57 4.00 -20.31
C GLN A 152 1.65 2.76 -20.30
N ALA A 153 2.23 1.56 -20.27
CA ALA A 153 1.48 0.31 -20.29
C ALA A 153 0.79 -0.02 -18.96
N TYR A 154 1.50 0.16 -17.84
CA TYR A 154 1.03 -0.26 -16.52
C TYR A 154 0.38 0.87 -15.72
N GLY A 155 0.91 2.09 -15.83
CA GLY A 155 0.44 3.28 -15.12
C GLY A 155 0.24 3.05 -13.61
N ASN A 156 -0.80 3.66 -13.04
CA ASN A 156 -1.12 3.60 -11.61
C ASN A 156 -2.49 2.92 -11.38
N LYS A 157 -2.74 1.78 -12.02
CA LYS A 157 -4.05 1.10 -12.02
C LYS A 157 -4.57 0.77 -10.62
N TYR A 158 -3.71 0.29 -9.73
CA TYR A 158 -4.08 -0.16 -8.39
C TYR A 158 -4.27 1.00 -7.43
N SER A 159 -3.39 2.00 -7.44
CA SER A 159 -3.61 3.25 -6.70
C SER A 159 -4.86 3.96 -7.19
N THR A 160 -5.12 3.98 -8.50
CA THR A 160 -6.36 4.54 -9.04
C THR A 160 -7.58 3.77 -8.53
N LYS A 161 -7.56 2.43 -8.54
CA LYS A 161 -8.65 1.61 -7.98
C LYS A 161 -8.82 1.78 -6.48
N ARG A 162 -7.73 1.86 -5.73
CA ARG A 162 -7.72 2.13 -4.29
C ARG A 162 -8.33 3.50 -3.99
N ASN A 163 -8.01 4.50 -4.82
CA ASN A 163 -8.47 5.87 -4.68
C ASN A 163 -9.76 6.15 -5.45
N LYS A 164 -10.38 5.14 -6.07
CA LYS A 164 -11.71 5.32 -6.66
C LYS A 164 -12.67 5.57 -5.49
N PRO A 165 -13.44 6.67 -5.51
CA PRO A 165 -14.57 6.80 -4.61
C PRO A 165 -15.41 5.53 -4.71
N VAL A 166 -15.80 4.99 -3.56
CA VAL A 166 -16.75 3.87 -3.50
C VAL A 166 -17.97 4.29 -4.33
N GLN A 167 -18.26 3.55 -5.41
CA GLN A 167 -19.44 3.82 -6.21
C GLN A 167 -20.68 3.71 -5.32
N VAL A 168 -21.54 4.73 -5.45
CA VAL A 168 -22.85 4.84 -4.84
C VAL A 168 -23.64 3.58 -5.17
N PHE A 169 -23.95 2.76 -4.16
CA PHE A 169 -24.96 1.73 -4.30
C PHE A 169 -26.32 2.38 -4.03
N TYR A 170 -27.14 2.49 -5.07
CA TYR A 170 -28.56 2.77 -4.95
C TYR A 170 -29.21 1.53 -4.32
N GLY A 171 -29.42 1.55 -3.00
CA GLY A 171 -30.25 0.55 -2.34
C GLY A 171 -31.72 0.87 -2.59
N GLU A 172 -32.42 0.01 -3.34
CA GLU A 172 -33.86 0.15 -3.62
C GLU A 172 -34.76 0.02 -2.37
N ASP A 173 -34.21 -0.28 -1.19
CA ASP A 173 -35.02 -0.80 -0.08
C ASP A 173 -35.43 0.21 1.03
N SER A 174 -35.31 1.52 0.83
CA SER A 174 -35.90 2.47 1.81
C SER A 174 -36.27 3.88 1.32
N GLY A 175 -36.18 4.18 0.03
CA GLY A 175 -36.62 5.48 -0.52
C GLY A 175 -35.91 6.72 0.07
N LYS A 176 -34.74 6.54 0.70
CA LYS A 176 -33.91 7.64 1.21
C LYS A 176 -32.52 7.54 0.61
N GLU A 177 -32.20 8.50 -0.23
CA GLU A 177 -30.86 8.70 -0.78
C GLU A 177 -29.88 8.98 0.36
N TYR A 178 -28.76 8.27 0.40
CA TYR A 178 -27.67 8.55 1.33
C TYR A 178 -26.35 8.64 0.59
N LYS A 179 -25.47 9.53 1.06
CA LYS A 179 -24.11 9.72 0.53
C LYS A 179 -23.08 9.36 1.59
N LEU A 180 -21.88 8.99 1.17
CA LEU A 180 -20.71 8.79 2.04
C LEU A 180 -19.62 9.78 1.66
N ALA A 181 -18.69 10.06 2.58
CA ALA A 181 -17.57 10.95 2.28
C ALA A 181 -16.60 10.27 1.31
N GLU A 182 -16.11 11.02 0.33
CA GLU A 182 -14.99 10.63 -0.50
C GLU A 182 -13.69 10.90 0.27
N ARG A 183 -12.91 9.86 0.58
CA ARG A 183 -11.65 9.99 1.33
C ARG A 183 -10.65 8.87 1.07
N ASP A 184 -9.36 9.17 1.24
CA ASP A 184 -8.25 8.21 1.24
C ASP A 184 -8.11 7.54 2.61
N ARG A 185 -8.54 6.29 2.73
CA ARG A 185 -8.58 5.59 4.02
C ARG A 185 -7.22 5.34 4.69
N THR A 186 -6.10 5.62 4.02
CA THR A 186 -4.76 5.51 4.63
C THR A 186 -4.27 6.80 5.28
N LYS A 187 -4.95 7.92 5.02
CA LYS A 187 -4.55 9.22 5.56
C LYS A 187 -5.25 9.48 6.89
N LEU A 188 -4.50 10.07 7.81
CA LEU A 188 -5.02 10.50 9.10
C LEU A 188 -6.18 11.46 8.91
N ILE A 189 -7.25 11.24 9.67
CA ILE A 189 -8.36 12.18 9.78
C ILE A 189 -8.15 12.97 11.06
N THR A 190 -8.25 14.29 10.95
CA THR A 190 -8.17 15.22 12.07
C THR A 190 -9.51 15.91 12.26
N LEU A 191 -9.83 16.24 13.51
CA LEU A 191 -10.99 17.03 13.87
C LEU A 191 -10.51 18.39 14.38
N ASN A 192 -10.73 19.44 13.60
CA ASN A 192 -10.25 20.80 13.84
C ASN A 192 -11.43 21.78 13.88
N ASN A 193 -11.77 22.34 15.05
CA ASN A 193 -12.85 23.31 15.22
C ASN A 193 -14.16 22.91 14.50
N ASN A 194 -14.60 21.67 14.68
CA ASN A 194 -15.79 21.04 14.07
C ASN A 194 -15.65 20.58 12.61
N LEU A 195 -14.52 20.85 11.96
CA LEU A 195 -14.23 20.36 10.61
C LEU A 195 -13.51 19.02 10.68
N ILE A 196 -13.99 18.07 9.89
CA ILE A 196 -13.37 16.77 9.72
C ILE A 196 -12.49 16.88 8.48
N GLU A 197 -11.19 16.81 8.70
CA GLU A 197 -10.17 17.07 7.69
C GLU A 197 -9.34 15.83 7.42
N GLN A 198 -8.89 15.70 6.18
CA GLN A 198 -7.91 14.72 5.77
C GLN A 198 -6.88 15.44 4.91
N ASP A 199 -5.62 15.45 5.35
CA ASP A 199 -4.53 16.12 4.62
C ASP A 199 -4.83 17.62 4.35
N ASN A 200 -5.43 18.29 5.34
CA ASN A 200 -5.93 19.67 5.26
C ASN A 200 -7.08 19.89 4.26
N ILE A 201 -7.72 18.83 3.76
CA ILE A 201 -8.93 18.90 2.95
C ILE A 201 -10.14 18.60 3.83
N ILE A 202 -11.14 19.48 3.81
CA ILE A 202 -12.39 19.28 4.56
C ILE A 202 -13.22 18.21 3.86
N ILE A 203 -13.45 17.09 4.55
CA ILE A 203 -14.29 15.98 4.07
C ILE A 203 -15.67 15.94 4.73
N GLY A 204 -15.84 16.69 5.83
CA GLY A 204 -17.12 16.81 6.51
C GLY A 204 -17.07 17.76 7.70
N SER A 205 -18.15 17.78 8.46
CA SER A 205 -18.26 18.56 9.70
C SER A 205 -19.10 17.86 10.75
N ILE A 206 -18.90 18.23 12.01
CA ILE A 206 -19.72 17.81 13.14
C ILE A 206 -20.24 19.05 13.88
N GLU A 207 -21.55 19.27 13.85
CA GLU A 207 -22.20 20.38 14.55
C GLU A 207 -22.86 19.86 15.82
N SER A 208 -22.66 20.53 16.95
CA SER A 208 -23.35 20.22 18.20
C SER A 208 -24.41 21.28 18.55
N LYS A 209 -25.54 20.82 19.10
CA LYS A 209 -26.62 21.66 19.62
C LYS A 209 -27.09 21.14 20.96
N THR A 210 -27.19 22.03 21.93
CA THR A 210 -27.76 21.72 23.24
C THR A 210 -29.28 21.83 23.17
N LYS A 211 -29.97 20.81 23.70
CA LYS A 211 -31.43 20.79 23.83
C LYS A 211 -31.81 20.43 25.26
N ASN A 212 -32.68 21.22 25.87
CA ASN A 212 -33.22 20.93 27.19
C ASN A 212 -34.58 20.26 27.04
N GLU A 213 -34.75 19.08 27.65
CA GLU A 213 -36.01 18.36 27.71
C GLU A 213 -36.38 18.17 29.18
N GLY A 214 -37.21 19.08 29.69
CA GLY A 214 -37.50 19.18 31.12
C GLY A 214 -36.26 19.60 31.91
N VAL A 215 -35.86 18.77 32.89
CA VAL A 215 -34.67 18.98 33.73
C VAL A 215 -33.39 18.37 33.13
N VAL A 216 -33.51 17.69 31.98
CA VAL A 216 -32.39 16.98 31.36
C VAL A 216 -31.83 17.78 30.19
N THR A 217 -30.51 17.96 30.17
CA THR A 217 -29.80 18.58 29.05
C THR A 217 -29.19 17.51 28.15
N TYR A 218 -29.52 17.55 26.86
CA TYR A 218 -28.95 16.72 25.80
C TYR A 218 -28.04 17.52 24.89
N PHE A 219 -26.94 16.90 24.47
CA PHE A 219 -26.14 17.36 23.35
C PHE A 219 -26.47 16.52 22.12
N ASN A 220 -26.91 17.17 21.06
CA ASN A 220 -27.25 16.56 19.79
C ASN A 220 -26.19 16.94 18.76
N TYR A 221 -25.61 15.95 18.10
CA TYR A 221 -24.59 16.11 17.08
C TYR A 221 -25.19 15.79 15.71
N THR A 222 -24.85 16.59 14.72
CA THR A 222 -25.18 16.35 13.31
C THR A 222 -23.88 16.25 12.54
N ILE A 223 -23.66 15.13 11.87
CA ILE A 223 -22.45 14.86 11.09
C ILE A 223 -22.82 14.99 9.61
N LYS A 224 -22.13 15.87 8.90
CA LYS A 224 -22.39 16.20 7.50
C LYS A 224 -21.17 15.99 6.62
N LEU A 225 -21.42 15.70 5.35
CA LEU A 225 -20.43 15.78 4.29
C LEU A 225 -20.16 17.23 3.88
N GLN A 226 -19.11 17.45 3.09
CA GLN A 226 -18.78 18.76 2.52
C GLN A 226 -19.92 19.40 1.72
N ASP A 227 -20.76 18.58 1.06
CA ASP A 227 -21.93 19.04 0.30
C ASP A 227 -23.15 19.36 1.18
N GLY A 228 -23.03 19.22 2.51
CA GLY A 228 -24.08 19.46 3.49
C GLY A 228 -24.97 18.24 3.80
N THR A 229 -24.77 17.10 3.13
CA THR A 229 -25.56 15.89 3.36
C THR A 229 -25.32 15.34 4.76
N THR A 230 -26.39 15.14 5.54
CA THR A 230 -26.30 14.49 6.85
C THR A 230 -26.10 12.99 6.70
N ILE A 231 -25.06 12.44 7.33
CA ILE A 231 -24.72 11.01 7.28
C ILE A 231 -24.94 10.28 8.59
N ALA A 232 -24.92 11.02 9.71
CA ALA A 232 -25.26 10.50 11.01
C ALA A 232 -25.72 11.62 11.95
N THR A 233 -26.48 11.22 12.96
CA THR A 233 -26.77 12.06 14.14
C THR A 233 -26.33 11.32 15.38
N ALA A 234 -25.86 12.01 16.40
CA ALA A 234 -25.61 11.41 17.70
C ALA A 234 -26.27 12.23 18.80
N LYS A 235 -26.58 11.60 19.94
CA LYS A 235 -27.02 12.31 21.13
C LYS A 235 -26.46 11.68 22.39
N HIS A 236 -26.21 12.50 23.41
CA HIS A 236 -25.96 12.02 24.76
C HIS A 236 -26.49 13.01 25.78
N GLN A 237 -26.70 12.53 27.00
CA GLN A 237 -27.06 13.35 28.15
C GLN A 237 -25.82 14.04 28.76
N ASN A 238 -25.97 15.30 29.20
CA ASN A 238 -24.90 16.07 29.83
C ASN A 238 -24.42 15.38 31.12
N TYR A 239 -25.36 15.04 32.01
CA TYR A 239 -25.09 14.38 33.29
C TYR A 239 -25.69 12.97 33.34
N GLY A 240 -24.89 11.99 33.76
CA GLY A 240 -25.28 10.58 33.82
C GLY A 240 -24.31 9.68 33.06
N ALA A 241 -24.36 8.37 33.38
CA ALA A 241 -23.55 7.32 32.76
C ALA A 241 -24.14 6.81 31.44
N GLU A 242 -25.03 7.59 30.80
CA GLU A 242 -25.69 7.15 29.58
C GLU A 242 -24.74 7.19 28.38
N ASP A 243 -24.83 6.13 27.59
CA ASP A 243 -24.11 5.95 26.34
C ASP A 243 -24.43 7.05 25.31
N ILE A 244 -23.50 7.27 24.40
CA ILE A 244 -23.72 8.05 23.19
C ILE A 244 -24.56 7.20 22.24
N GLU A 245 -25.76 7.68 21.88
CA GLU A 245 -26.60 7.03 20.87
C GLU A 245 -26.28 7.64 19.49
N ILE A 246 -25.70 6.85 18.59
CA ILE A 246 -25.40 7.23 17.20
C ILE A 246 -26.43 6.58 16.29
N LYS A 247 -27.04 7.39 15.42
CA LYS A 247 -27.95 6.95 14.36
C LYS A 247 -27.36 7.26 12.99
N THR A 248 -27.14 6.23 12.19
CA THR A 248 -26.56 6.32 10.85
C THR A 248 -27.65 6.40 9.79
N MET A 249 -27.46 7.25 8.78
CA MET A 249 -28.49 7.45 7.74
C MET A 249 -28.45 6.38 6.66
N LYS A 250 -27.27 5.77 6.42
CA LYS A 250 -27.04 4.72 5.42
C LYS A 250 -27.91 3.48 5.61
N ASP A 251 -28.00 3.00 6.84
CA ASP A 251 -28.64 1.73 7.19
C ASP A 251 -29.65 1.88 8.33
N SER A 252 -29.97 3.12 8.71
CA SER A 252 -30.88 3.43 9.83
C SER A 252 -30.52 2.74 11.16
N LYS A 253 -29.26 2.31 11.32
CA LYS A 253 -28.82 1.65 12.54
C LYS A 253 -28.72 2.65 13.68
N ILE A 254 -29.02 2.14 14.88
CA ILE A 254 -28.81 2.84 16.14
C ILE A 254 -27.77 2.04 16.91
N ILE A 255 -26.67 2.70 17.26
CA ILE A 255 -25.56 2.14 18.02
C ILE A 255 -25.42 2.93 19.32
N ARG A 256 -25.06 2.24 20.39
CA ARG A 256 -24.74 2.85 21.69
C ARG A 256 -23.27 2.63 22.00
N LEU A 257 -22.55 3.72 22.24
CA LEU A 257 -21.15 3.70 22.63
C LEU A 257 -21.02 4.17 24.07
N ALA A 258 -20.18 3.49 24.84
CA ALA A 258 -19.80 3.95 26.17
C ALA A 258 -19.33 5.41 26.11
N LYS A 259 -19.92 6.27 26.94
CA LYS A 259 -19.59 7.69 26.98
C LYS A 259 -18.18 7.88 27.55
N PRO A 260 -17.24 8.49 26.80
CA PRO A 260 -15.93 8.84 27.33
C PRO A 260 -16.05 10.09 28.23
N ASP A 261 -15.09 10.25 29.15
CA ASP A 261 -15.03 11.42 30.03
C ASP A 261 -14.78 12.74 29.26
N TYR A 262 -14.08 12.67 28.11
CA TYR A 262 -13.74 13.80 27.26
C TYR A 262 -13.79 13.42 25.76
N TRP A 263 -13.80 14.42 24.87
CA TRP A 263 -13.69 14.29 23.41
C TRP A 263 -14.77 13.42 22.74
N ILE A 264 -16.02 13.62 23.16
CA ILE A 264 -17.19 12.91 22.65
C ILE A 264 -17.32 13.03 21.12
N ASP A 265 -17.06 14.22 20.59
CA ASP A 265 -17.02 14.51 19.15
C ASP A 265 -16.01 13.65 18.39
N LYS A 266 -14.78 13.51 18.92
CA LYS A 266 -13.75 12.63 18.34
C LYS A 266 -14.18 11.17 18.38
N THR A 267 -14.80 10.71 19.48
CA THR A 267 -15.29 9.33 19.60
C THR A 267 -16.39 9.04 18.57
N ILE A 268 -17.32 9.97 18.36
CA ILE A 268 -18.35 9.84 17.33
C ILE A 268 -17.71 9.76 15.94
N VAL A 269 -16.80 10.68 15.61
CA VAL A 269 -16.13 10.72 14.30
C VAL A 269 -15.30 9.45 14.08
N GLN A 270 -14.55 9.00 15.08
CA GLN A 270 -13.75 7.77 15.00
C GLN A 270 -14.64 6.55 14.73
N TYR A 271 -15.78 6.43 15.43
CA TYR A 271 -16.73 5.36 15.17
C TYR A 271 -17.20 5.34 13.73
N LEU A 272 -17.56 6.50 13.18
CA LEU A 272 -18.03 6.61 11.79
C LEU A 272 -16.92 6.26 10.78
N ILE A 273 -15.66 6.60 11.09
CA ILE A 273 -14.49 6.24 10.29
C ILE A 273 -14.26 4.73 10.30
N ASP A 274 -14.27 4.11 11.48
CA ASP A 274 -13.99 2.69 11.68
C ASP A 274 -15.07 1.80 11.05
N ASN A 275 -16.31 2.31 10.96
CA ASN A 275 -17.46 1.60 10.42
C ASN A 275 -17.86 2.07 9.01
N PHE A 276 -17.02 2.86 8.35
CA PHE A 276 -17.19 3.28 6.95
C PHE A 276 -18.48 4.07 6.66
N TYR A 277 -18.92 4.87 7.62
CA TYR A 277 -19.97 5.88 7.44
C TYR A 277 -19.41 7.26 7.06
N LEU A 278 -18.12 7.48 7.35
CA LEU A 278 -17.35 8.66 7.02
C LEU A 278 -16.06 8.27 6.31
#